data_AF-A0AAI8BTE3-F1
#
_entry.id   AF-A0AAI8BTE3-F1
#
_cell.length_a   1.000
_cell.length_b   1.000
_cell.length_c   1.000
_cell.angle_alpha   90.00
_cell.angle_beta   90.00
_cell.angle_gamma   90.00
#
_symmetry.space_group_name_H-M   'P 1'
#
loop_
_entity.id
_entity.type
_entity.pdbx_description
1 polymer ?
#
loop_
_entity_poly.entity_id
_entity_poly.type
_entity_poly.pdbx_seq_one_letter_code
_entity_poly.pdbx_strand_id
1 'polypeptide(L)' 'MSNKLPYGKVLISAFIGGSVYALIMSAFYIYMEERPFSFIKFIIDLILGMAIMFAVTYYNYRKRK' A
#
# COMPACT_ATOMS: atom_id res chain seq x y z
N MET A 1 -6.61 -29.80 -4.37
CA MET A 1 -5.66 -28.73 -4.00
C MET A 1 -6.46 -27.46 -3.71
N SER A 2 -6.68 -27.14 -2.44
CA SER A 2 -7.56 -26.04 -2.00
C SER A 2 -6.87 -24.69 -2.22
N ASN A 3 -7.03 -24.08 -3.39
CA ASN A 3 -6.57 -22.72 -3.71
C ASN A 3 -7.46 -21.67 -3.02
N LYS A 4 -7.44 -21.65 -1.68
CA LYS A 4 -7.87 -20.49 -0.90
C LYS A 4 -6.71 -19.49 -0.96
N LEU A 5 -6.97 -18.25 -1.39
CA LEU A 5 -6.05 -17.13 -1.19
C LEU A 5 -5.55 -17.22 0.26
N PRO A 6 -4.24 -17.38 0.50
CA PRO A 6 -3.75 -17.08 1.83
C PRO A 6 -3.90 -15.56 1.95
N TYR A 7 -5.03 -15.10 2.50
CA TYR A 7 -5.32 -13.68 2.74
C TYR A 7 -4.13 -12.97 3.39
N GLY A 8 -3.35 -13.70 4.21
CA GLY A 8 -2.06 -13.24 4.75
C GLY A 8 -1.05 -12.79 3.69
N LYS A 9 -0.90 -13.48 2.54
CA LYS A 9 0.03 -13.05 1.47
C LYS A 9 -0.43 -11.75 0.81
N VAL A 10 -1.74 -11.55 0.63
CA VAL A 10 -2.31 -10.32 0.07
C VAL A 10 -2.12 -9.15 1.05
N LEU A 11 -2.30 -9.39 2.34
CA LEU A 11 -2.06 -8.38 3.38
C LEU A 11 -0.58 -8.01 3.46
N ILE A 12 0.33 -8.99 3.38
CA ILE A 12 1.77 -8.74 3.38
C ILE A 12 2.17 -7.92 2.14
N SER A 13 1.69 -8.28 0.95
CA SER A 13 1.99 -7.51 -0.27
C SER A 13 1.40 -6.10 -0.20
N ALA A 14 0.20 -5.95 0.36
CA ALA A 14 -0.41 -4.64 0.58
C ALA A 14 0.40 -3.79 1.57
N PHE A 15 0.86 -4.37 2.68
CA PHE A 15 1.68 -3.67 3.67
C PHE A 15 3.02 -3.21 3.10
N ILE A 16 3.73 -4.09 2.38
CA ILE A 16 5.01 -3.73 1.74
C ILE A 16 4.78 -2.62 0.70
N GLY A 17 3.79 -2.80 -0.19
CA GLY A 17 3.50 -1.82 -1.23
C GLY A 17 3.04 -0.47 -0.67
N GLY A 18 2.19 -0.50 0.36
CA GLY A 18 1.76 0.72 1.06
C GLY A 18 2.89 1.42 1.79
N SER A 19 3.83 0.67 2.38
CA SER A 19 5.01 1.25 3.05
C SER A 19 5.91 1.96 2.06
N VAL A 20 6.18 1.34 0.90
CA VAL A 20 6.96 1.98 -0.18
C VAL A 20 6.26 3.23 -0.69
N TYR A 21 4.95 3.17 -0.92
CA TYR A 21 4.16 4.34 -1.34
C TYR A 21 4.25 5.49 -0.34
N ALA A 22 4.05 5.21 0.96
CA ALA A 22 4.11 6.23 2.01
C ALA A 22 5.49 6.87 2.13
N LEU A 23 6.56 6.09 1.99
CA LEU A 23 7.94 6.60 1.99
C LEU A 23 8.19 7.53 0.79
N ILE A 24 7.73 7.14 -0.40
CA ILE A 24 7.88 7.96 -1.61
C ILE A 24 7.08 9.27 -1.47
N MET A 25 5.83 9.20 -1.01
CA MET A 25 5.00 10.40 -0.82
C MET A 25 5.58 11.33 0.25
N SER A 26 6.06 10.76 1.35
CA SER A 26 6.74 11.54 2.38
C SER A 26 7.99 12.24 1.84
N ALA A 27 8.81 11.55 1.04
CA ALA A 27 9.96 12.17 0.40
C ALA A 27 9.52 13.27 -0.59
N PHE A 28 8.48 13.01 -1.39
CA PHE A 28 7.92 13.98 -2.33
C PHE A 28 7.47 15.26 -1.63
N TYR A 29 6.74 15.15 -0.52
CA TYR A 29 6.30 16.34 0.24
C TYR A 29 7.46 17.16 0.79
N ILE A 30 8.54 16.50 1.22
CA ILE A 30 9.72 17.18 1.76
C ILE A 30 10.50 17.90 0.63
N TYR A 31 10.73 17.22 -0.49
CA TYR A 31 11.61 17.73 -1.55
C TYR A 31 10.91 18.60 -2.60
N MET A 32 9.62 18.37 -2.86
CA MET A 32 8.87 19.05 -3.94
C MET A 32 7.89 20.09 -3.41
N GLU A 33 7.31 19.87 -2.23
CA GLU A 33 6.34 20.81 -1.64
C GLU A 33 6.92 21.63 -0.47
N GLU A 34 8.19 21.40 -0.12
CA GLU A 34 8.89 22.02 1.02
C GLU A 34 8.10 21.89 2.35
N ARG A 35 7.28 20.85 2.47
CA ARG A 35 6.46 20.61 3.66
C ARG A 35 7.23 19.77 4.67
N PRO A 36 7.19 20.12 5.97
CA PRO A 36 7.83 19.32 6.99
C PRO A 36 7.20 17.92 7.07
N PHE A 37 8.00 16.95 7.50
CA PHE A 37 7.52 15.59 7.75
C PHE A 37 6.34 15.62 8.73
N SER A 38 5.22 14.99 8.33
CA SER A 38 4.04 14.84 9.16
C SER A 38 3.71 13.37 9.32
N PHE A 39 3.83 12.87 10.56
CA PHE A 39 3.51 11.48 10.88
C PHE A 39 2.06 11.13 10.53
N ILE A 40 1.12 12.06 10.73
CA ILE A 40 -0.29 11.85 10.40
C ILE A 40 -0.46 11.63 8.89
N LYS A 41 0.15 12.47 8.05
CA LYS A 41 0.11 12.31 6.59
C LYS A 41 0.75 11.00 6.16
N PHE A 42 1.89 10.64 6.74
CA PHE A 42 2.56 9.37 6.48
C PHE A 42 1.65 8.16 6.73
N ILE A 43 0.90 8.15 7.85
CA ILE A 43 -0.05 7.07 8.16
C ILE A 43 -1.23 7.06 7.17
N ILE A 44 -1.73 8.23 6.77
CA ILE A 44 -2.80 8.33 5.76
C ILE A 44 -2.31 7.75 4.42
N ASP A 45 -1.11 8.13 3.98
CA ASP A 45 -0.53 7.61 2.74
C ASP A 45 -0.26 6.11 2.83
N LEU A 46 0.20 5.62 3.98
CA LEU A 46 0.39 4.19 4.24
C LEU A 46 -0.92 3.42 4.05
N ILE A 47 -2.00 3.86 4.72
CA ILE A 47 -3.31 3.22 4.62
C ILE A 47 -3.83 3.29 3.17
N LEU A 48 -3.67 4.43 2.49
CA LEU A 48 -4.10 4.61 1.12
C LEU A 48 -3.34 3.66 0.16
N GLY A 49 -2.01 3.60 0.28
CA GLY A 49 -1.18 2.69 -0.51
C GLY A 49 -1.51 1.23 -0.24
N MET A 50 -1.75 0.86 1.03
CA MET A 50 -2.20 -0.48 1.40
C MET A 50 -3.55 -0.82 0.78
N ALA A 51 -4.52 0.11 0.81
CA ALA A 51 -5.85 -0.10 0.26
C ALA A 51 -5.80 -0.31 -1.26
N ILE A 52 -5.02 0.50 -1.98
CA ILE A 52 -4.82 0.37 -3.43
C ILE A 52 -4.18 -0.99 -3.75
N MET A 53 -3.08 -1.33 -3.07
CA MET A 53 -2.37 -2.59 -3.32
C MET A 53 -3.22 -3.80 -2.97
N PHE A 54 -4.01 -3.73 -1.90
CA PHE A 54 -4.98 -4.77 -1.55
C PHE A 54 -6.03 -4.92 -2.64
N ALA A 55 -6.65 -3.83 -3.09
CA ALA A 55 -7.67 -3.85 -4.13
C ALA A 55 -7.13 -4.42 -5.45
N VAL A 56 -5.94 -3.99 -5.89
CA VAL A 56 -5.28 -4.47 -7.11
C VAL A 56 -4.93 -5.95 -6.99
N THR A 57 -4.33 -6.37 -5.88
CA THR A 57 -3.91 -7.78 -5.67
C THR A 57 -5.13 -8.70 -5.57
N TYR A 58 -6.16 -8.27 -4.85
CA TYR A 58 -7.41 -9.00 -4.71
C TYR A 58 -8.16 -9.13 -6.04
N TYR A 59 -8.27 -8.04 -6.79
CA TYR A 59 -8.92 -8.03 -8.10
C TYR A 59 -8.19 -8.95 -9.10
N ASN A 60 -6.86 -8.87 -9.16
CA ASN A 60 -6.06 -9.75 -10.01
C ASN A 60 -6.20 -11.23 -9.64
N TYR A 61 -6.31 -11.55 -8.35
CA TYR A 61 -6.59 -12.92 -7.94
C TYR A 61 -7.97 -13.38 -8.41
N ARG A 62 -9.01 -12.54 -8.24
CA ARG A 62 -10.37 -12.88 -8.64
C ARG A 62 -10.48 -13.15 -10.14
N LYS A 63 -9.75 -12.41 -10.98
CA LYS A 63 -9.71 -12.61 -12.44
C LYS A 63 -8.99 -13.87 -12.90
N ARG A 64 -8.09 -14.42 -12.08
CA ARG A 64 -7.34 -15.67 -12.39
C ARG A 64 -8.09 -16.94 -11.99
N LYS A 65 -9.24 -16.80 -11.33
CA LYS A 65 -10.19 -17.88 -11.03
C LYS A 65 -11.29 -17.90 -12.07
#